data_AF-A0A8H3UVC2-F1
#
_entry.id   AF-A0A8H3UVC2-F1
#
_cell.length_a   1.000
_cell.length_b   1.000
_cell.length_c   1.000
_cell.angle_alpha   90.00
_cell.angle_beta   90.00
_cell.angle_gamma   90.00
#
_symmetry.space_group_name_H-M   'P 1'
#
loop_
_entity.id
_entity.type
_entity.pdbx_description
1 polymer ?
#
loop_
_entity_poly.entity_id
_entity_poly.type
_entity_poly.pdbx_seq_one_letter_code
_entity_poly.pdbx_strand_id
1 'polypeptide(L)'
;MGRRVEGSIYYYAPNKIAPVFFTVLFFSSGIIHFYQTARYRSWRTTALMPWASLLLTVGFALREVGAFNYIYSPRNLDIYIAESVMIMSGPPVYAAINYIVLSRILFYVPYLSPIHPGRVLTTFLAADAVCEVLIINGVQRIANSRFSEASRKLGGDLTKAGLILQAILFLLFVLLAAVFQRRAQRAQVLTPSLKTTLTVLYVSCTIVTARCIYRIVEFFEWGNGPLAHSEVYFWIFEASIMFINTAMLNIWHPGKRLPRSNHTFLAKDGKTELLGPGWEDKRPFLVTFFDPFDIAGLIMGKDKKTKFWDMDPEELARLNGERERKKREKLAKPRGAFARVLDPGHLFGHGGWFIKMANKLEQKEVGRDEEARGVEIGKVSVDGKKPTHIEEVVG
;
A
#
# COMPACT_ATOMS: atom_id res chain seq x y z
N MET A 1 17.11 32.59 -8.88
CA MET A 1 16.68 31.24 -9.30
C MET A 1 16.43 31.27 -10.80
N GLY A 2 16.84 30.24 -11.54
CA GLY A 2 16.42 30.08 -12.95
C GLY A 2 17.22 30.82 -14.02
N ARG A 3 18.43 31.35 -13.73
CA ARG A 3 19.32 31.80 -14.81
C ARG A 3 19.79 30.57 -15.58
N ARG A 4 19.63 30.57 -16.91
CA ARG A 4 20.17 29.52 -17.78
C ARG A 4 21.68 29.48 -17.65
N VAL A 5 22.23 28.28 -17.51
CA VAL A 5 23.68 28.07 -17.46
C VAL A 5 24.02 26.99 -18.47
N GLU A 6 24.89 27.33 -19.40
CA GLU A 6 25.36 26.42 -20.44
C GLU A 6 26.19 25.28 -19.79
N GLY A 7 25.95 24.04 -20.24
CA GLY A 7 26.55 22.84 -19.63
C GLY A 7 25.94 22.39 -18.30
N SER A 8 24.87 23.04 -17.81
CA SER A 8 24.11 22.55 -16.65
C SER A 8 23.25 21.34 -17.00
N ILE A 9 23.30 20.30 -16.16
CA ILE A 9 22.44 19.10 -16.29
C ILE A 9 20.95 19.47 -16.06
N TYR A 10 20.69 20.53 -15.29
CA TYR A 10 19.34 21.01 -14.95
C TYR A 10 18.81 22.09 -15.90
N TYR A 11 19.56 22.48 -16.94
CA TYR A 11 19.30 23.66 -17.80
C TYR A 11 19.37 25.04 -17.10
N TYR A 12 19.29 25.08 -15.78
CA TYR A 12 19.40 26.28 -14.95
C TYR A 12 20.43 26.08 -13.82
N ALA A 13 20.80 27.17 -13.13
CA ALA A 13 21.50 27.11 -11.85
C ALA A 13 20.51 26.70 -10.74
N PRO A 14 20.63 25.50 -10.13
CA PRO A 14 19.67 25.02 -9.14
C PRO A 14 19.73 25.80 -7.83
N ASN A 15 18.63 25.82 -7.09
CA ASN A 15 18.60 26.37 -5.76
C ASN A 15 19.29 25.42 -4.76
N LYS A 16 20.17 25.97 -3.93
CA LYS A 16 20.96 25.21 -2.93
C LYS A 16 20.24 25.03 -1.59
N ILE A 17 19.30 25.92 -1.25
CA ILE A 17 18.62 25.97 0.05
C ILE A 17 17.35 25.13 0.05
N ALA A 18 16.57 25.18 -1.04
CA ALA A 18 15.30 24.47 -1.15
C ALA A 18 15.43 22.94 -1.00
N PRO A 19 16.43 22.25 -1.59
CA PRO A 19 16.63 20.82 -1.36
C PRO A 19 16.86 20.47 0.11
N VAL A 20 17.65 21.27 0.84
CA VAL A 20 17.90 21.09 2.28
C VAL A 20 16.60 21.18 3.07
N PHE A 21 15.80 22.21 2.79
CA PHE A 21 14.52 22.42 3.44
C PHE A 21 13.58 21.22 3.27
N PHE A 22 13.40 20.74 2.05
CA PHE A 22 12.56 19.57 1.79
C PHE A 22 13.15 18.27 2.37
N THR A 23 14.47 18.12 2.38
CA THR A 23 15.15 16.98 3.03
C THR A 23 14.78 16.91 4.51
N VAL A 24 14.90 18.02 5.24
CA VAL A 24 14.55 18.08 6.67
C VAL A 24 13.07 17.79 6.90
N LEU A 25 12.20 18.33 6.05
CA LEU A 25 10.75 18.11 6.14
C LEU A 25 10.35 16.64 5.94
N PHE A 26 10.85 15.99 4.87
CA PHE A 26 10.57 14.58 4.61
C PHE A 26 11.22 13.66 5.65
N PHE A 27 12.43 13.99 6.14
CA PHE A 27 13.09 13.23 7.19
C PHE A 27 12.30 13.27 8.51
N SER A 28 11.90 14.48 8.94
CA SER A 28 11.10 14.68 10.14
C SER A 28 9.78 13.95 10.05
N SER A 29 9.12 14.04 8.89
CA SER A 29 7.90 13.28 8.63
C SER A 29 8.13 11.76 8.67
N GLY A 30 9.23 11.26 8.09
CA GLY A 30 9.57 9.84 8.09
C GLY A 30 9.74 9.28 9.51
N ILE A 31 10.38 10.03 10.41
CA ILE A 31 10.49 9.69 11.83
C ILE A 31 9.10 9.60 12.48
N ILE A 32 8.23 10.59 12.21
CA ILE A 32 6.86 10.61 12.74
C ILE A 32 6.09 9.38 12.22
N HIS A 33 6.14 9.08 10.92
CA HIS A 33 5.51 7.89 10.33
C HIS A 33 6.02 6.59 10.94
N PHE A 34 7.33 6.49 11.16
CA PHE A 34 7.93 5.33 11.80
C PHE A 34 7.41 5.16 13.24
N TYR A 35 7.43 6.24 14.03
CA TYR A 35 6.89 6.24 15.38
C TYR A 35 5.40 5.89 15.41
N GLN A 36 4.58 6.49 14.54
CA GLN A 36 3.15 6.22 14.44
C GLN A 36 2.87 4.77 14.03
N THR A 37 3.60 4.25 13.04
CA THR A 37 3.47 2.85 12.59
C THR A 37 3.80 1.88 13.73
N ALA A 38 4.86 2.15 14.48
CA ALA A 38 5.23 1.35 15.65
C ALA A 38 4.20 1.48 16.78
N ARG A 39 3.75 2.71 17.08
CA ARG A 39 2.81 3.03 18.17
C ARG A 39 1.41 2.46 17.94
N TYR A 40 0.92 2.50 16.70
CA TYR A 40 -0.38 1.94 16.30
C TYR A 40 -0.31 0.45 15.93
N ARG A 41 0.90 -0.11 15.83
CA ARG A 41 1.19 -1.50 15.42
C ARG A 41 0.58 -1.85 14.06
N SER A 42 0.59 -0.89 13.14
CA SER A 42 -0.05 -1.00 11.83
C SER A 42 0.93 -1.33 10.71
N TRP A 43 2.01 -2.08 11.00
CA TRP A 43 3.09 -2.39 10.05
C TRP A 43 2.60 -2.95 8.71
N ARG A 44 1.58 -3.80 8.70
CA ARG A 44 1.01 -4.33 7.44
C ARG A 44 0.34 -3.26 6.56
N THR A 45 -0.11 -2.16 7.16
CA THR A 45 -0.87 -1.10 6.47
C THR A 45 -0.03 0.12 6.17
N THR A 46 0.88 0.51 7.07
CA THR A 46 1.56 1.81 7.02
C THR A 46 3.09 1.71 6.93
N ALA A 47 3.68 0.52 6.85
CA ALA A 47 5.14 0.38 6.74
C ALA A 47 5.75 1.04 5.49
N LEU A 48 4.96 1.23 4.44
CA LEU A 48 5.40 1.93 3.23
C LEU A 48 5.53 3.45 3.44
N MET A 49 4.87 4.04 4.45
CA MET A 49 4.93 5.49 4.71
C MET A 49 6.33 5.98 5.12
N PRO A 50 7.00 5.37 6.12
CA PRO A 50 8.37 5.75 6.44
C PRO A 50 9.33 5.44 5.28
N TRP A 51 9.08 4.39 4.49
CA TRP A 51 9.87 4.08 3.30
C TRP A 51 9.75 5.15 2.22
N ALA A 52 8.53 5.60 1.90
CA ALA A 52 8.29 6.68 0.95
C ALA A 52 8.96 7.99 1.39
N SER A 53 8.87 8.32 2.68
CA SER A 53 9.54 9.49 3.25
C SER A 53 11.06 9.38 3.18
N LEU A 54 11.63 8.19 3.38
CA LEU A 54 13.07 7.94 3.24
C LEU A 54 13.54 8.14 1.80
N LEU A 55 12.83 7.60 0.80
CA LEU A 55 13.15 7.80 -0.61
C LEU A 55 13.21 9.28 -0.97
N LEU A 56 12.19 10.05 -0.57
CA LEU A 56 12.16 11.49 -0.82
C LEU A 56 13.27 12.23 -0.06
N THR A 57 13.54 11.85 1.18
CA THR A 57 14.65 12.43 1.97
C THR A 57 15.98 12.23 1.24
N VAL A 58 16.29 10.99 0.83
CA VAL A 58 17.53 10.68 0.10
C VAL A 58 17.56 11.39 -1.25
N GLY A 59 16.43 11.43 -1.96
CA GLY A 59 16.32 12.13 -3.24
C GLY A 59 16.61 13.63 -3.13
N PHE A 60 16.01 14.33 -2.15
CA PHE A 60 16.28 15.75 -1.94
C PHE A 60 17.68 16.02 -1.38
N ALA A 61 18.26 15.11 -0.60
CA ALA A 61 19.65 15.21 -0.15
C ALA A 61 20.63 15.07 -1.32
N LEU A 62 20.39 14.11 -2.22
CA LEU A 62 21.18 13.98 -3.45
C LEU A 62 21.02 15.22 -4.35
N ARG A 63 19.81 15.78 -4.40
CA ARG A 63 19.54 17.05 -5.11
C ARG A 63 20.30 18.24 -4.55
N GLU A 64 20.52 18.29 -3.25
CA GLU A 64 21.42 19.29 -2.66
C GLU A 64 22.84 19.13 -3.23
N VAL A 65 23.38 17.92 -3.20
CA VAL A 65 24.71 17.62 -3.76
C VAL A 65 24.77 17.98 -5.25
N GLY A 66 23.71 17.66 -6.01
CA GLY A 66 23.54 18.03 -7.41
C GLY A 66 23.48 19.55 -7.64
N ALA A 67 22.88 20.30 -6.71
CA ALA A 67 22.80 21.77 -6.77
C ALA A 67 24.15 22.46 -6.59
N PHE A 68 25.13 21.83 -5.93
CA PHE A 68 26.52 22.30 -5.88
C PHE A 68 27.36 21.80 -7.06
N ASN A 69 26.96 20.70 -7.71
CA ASN A 69 27.71 20.02 -8.76
C ASN A 69 26.90 19.92 -10.08
N TYR A 70 26.31 21.04 -10.51
CA TYR A 70 25.34 21.04 -11.62
C TYR A 70 25.95 21.04 -13.03
N ILE A 71 27.26 21.24 -13.17
CA ILE A 71 27.96 21.21 -14.47
C ILE A 71 28.13 19.75 -14.94
N TYR A 72 27.94 19.50 -16.23
CA TYR A 72 28.04 18.18 -16.82
C TYR A 72 29.40 17.51 -16.55
N SER A 73 29.35 16.36 -15.90
CA SER A 73 30.47 15.44 -15.67
C SER A 73 29.86 14.05 -15.45
N PRO A 74 30.53 12.94 -15.84
CA PRO A 74 29.99 11.59 -15.63
C PRO A 74 29.51 11.34 -14.19
N ARG A 75 30.30 11.78 -13.20
CA ARG A 75 29.94 11.66 -11.78
C ARG A 75 28.69 12.47 -11.40
N ASN A 76 28.56 13.67 -11.95
CA ASN A 76 27.43 14.56 -11.65
C ASN A 76 26.15 14.06 -12.33
N LEU A 77 26.28 13.42 -13.50
CA LEU A 77 25.18 12.75 -14.17
C LEU A 77 24.67 11.56 -13.35
N ASP A 78 25.56 10.76 -12.76
CA ASP A 78 25.16 9.64 -11.88
C ASP A 78 24.38 10.14 -10.66
N ILE A 79 24.79 11.26 -10.05
CA ILE A 79 24.08 11.91 -8.94
C ILE A 79 22.69 12.38 -9.39
N TYR A 80 22.61 13.05 -10.55
CA TYR A 80 21.34 13.50 -11.13
C TYR A 80 20.38 12.34 -11.45
N ILE A 81 20.90 11.22 -11.95
CA ILE A 81 20.10 10.02 -12.18
C ILE A 81 19.61 9.45 -10.85
N ALA A 82 20.49 9.35 -9.85
CA ALA A 82 20.15 8.82 -8.53
C ALA A 82 19.10 9.68 -7.81
N GLU A 83 19.23 11.01 -7.79
CA GLU A 83 18.19 11.89 -7.22
C GLU A 83 16.87 11.75 -7.97
N SER A 84 16.91 11.68 -9.30
CA SER A 84 15.70 11.63 -10.13
C SER A 84 14.93 10.36 -9.85
N VAL A 85 15.63 9.22 -9.80
CA VAL A 85 15.01 7.92 -9.47
C VAL A 85 14.41 7.96 -8.06
N MET A 86 15.16 8.42 -7.05
CA MET A 86 14.67 8.46 -5.67
C MET A 86 13.44 9.36 -5.49
N ILE A 87 13.46 10.56 -6.09
CA ILE A 87 12.33 11.50 -6.05
C ILE A 87 11.14 10.95 -6.84
N MET A 88 11.38 10.35 -8.01
CA MET A 88 10.32 9.80 -8.86
C MET A 88 9.66 8.56 -8.25
N SER A 89 10.38 7.75 -7.48
CA SER A 89 9.85 6.55 -6.82
C SER A 89 9.01 6.84 -5.57
N GLY A 90 9.09 8.02 -4.96
CA GLY A 90 8.30 8.37 -3.77
C GLY A 90 6.77 8.33 -4.00
N PRO A 91 6.23 9.06 -5.00
CA PRO A 91 4.79 9.13 -5.26
C PRO A 91 4.12 7.78 -5.57
N PRO A 92 4.72 6.86 -6.36
CA PRO A 92 4.20 5.49 -6.55
C PRO A 92 4.09 4.71 -5.24
N VAL A 93 5.03 4.88 -4.30
CA VAL A 93 4.91 4.25 -2.97
C VAL A 93 3.73 4.85 -2.18
N TYR A 94 3.47 6.16 -2.30
CA TYR A 94 2.25 6.78 -1.75
C TYR A 94 0.96 6.28 -2.42
N ALA A 95 0.99 6.00 -3.73
CA ALA A 95 -0.11 5.34 -4.42
C ALA A 95 -0.34 3.92 -3.87
N ALA A 96 0.72 3.13 -3.67
CA ALA A 96 0.65 1.80 -3.06
C ALA A 96 0.03 1.84 -1.65
N ILE A 97 0.36 2.85 -0.84
CA ILE A 97 -0.29 3.08 0.46
C ILE A 97 -1.80 3.29 0.29
N ASN A 98 -2.23 4.12 -0.66
CA ASN A 98 -3.66 4.32 -0.95
C ASN A 98 -4.34 3.01 -1.37
N TYR A 99 -3.68 2.18 -2.19
CA TYR A 99 -4.20 0.87 -2.59
C TYR A 99 -4.41 -0.06 -1.40
N ILE A 100 -3.45 -0.09 -0.47
CA ILE A 100 -3.56 -0.84 0.78
C ILE A 100 -4.72 -0.29 1.63
N VAL A 101 -4.81 1.03 1.82
CA VAL A 101 -5.88 1.65 2.62
C VAL A 101 -7.26 1.34 2.04
N LEU A 102 -7.46 1.46 0.73
CA LEU A 102 -8.74 1.09 0.11
C LEU A 102 -9.02 -0.41 0.30
N SER A 103 -8.04 -1.29 0.05
CA SER A 103 -8.18 -2.73 0.30
C SER A 103 -8.63 -3.01 1.74
N ARG A 104 -8.06 -2.32 2.73
CA ARG A 104 -8.46 -2.44 4.14
C ARG A 104 -9.89 -1.97 4.40
N ILE A 105 -10.31 -0.88 3.78
CA ILE A 105 -11.70 -0.40 3.85
C ILE A 105 -12.66 -1.45 3.28
N LEU A 106 -12.29 -2.07 2.15
CA LEU A 106 -13.09 -3.10 1.50
C LEU A 106 -13.14 -4.41 2.33
N PHE A 107 -12.06 -4.78 3.02
CA PHE A 107 -12.08 -5.89 4.00
C PHE A 107 -13.00 -5.59 5.18
N TYR A 108 -13.07 -4.33 5.61
CA TYR A 108 -13.91 -3.92 6.72
C TYR A 108 -15.41 -3.88 6.36
N VAL A 109 -15.77 -3.58 5.12
CA VAL A 109 -17.17 -3.56 4.65
C VAL A 109 -17.32 -4.45 3.41
N PRO A 110 -17.19 -5.78 3.57
CA PRO A 110 -17.02 -6.69 2.43
C PRO A 110 -18.27 -6.83 1.57
N TYR A 111 -19.46 -6.78 2.17
CA TYR A 111 -20.76 -6.92 1.49
C TYR A 111 -21.10 -5.77 0.52
N LEU A 112 -20.39 -4.64 0.60
CA LEU A 112 -20.52 -3.52 -0.35
C LEU A 112 -19.34 -3.40 -1.31
N SER A 113 -18.32 -4.25 -1.13
CA SER A 113 -17.10 -4.22 -1.94
C SER A 113 -17.41 -4.53 -3.40
N PRO A 114 -17.01 -3.67 -4.36
CA PRO A 114 -17.22 -3.95 -5.78
C PRO A 114 -16.36 -5.10 -6.32
N ILE A 115 -15.16 -5.26 -5.74
CA ILE A 115 -14.17 -6.28 -6.12
C ILE A 115 -13.60 -6.86 -4.82
N HIS A 116 -13.16 -8.11 -4.84
CA HIS A 116 -12.46 -8.68 -3.70
C HIS A 116 -11.26 -7.79 -3.27
N PRO A 117 -11.14 -7.41 -1.97
CA PRO A 117 -10.17 -6.45 -1.48
C PRO A 117 -8.71 -6.78 -1.80
N GLY A 118 -8.33 -8.05 -1.71
CA GLY A 118 -6.98 -8.52 -2.05
C GLY A 118 -6.63 -8.28 -3.53
N ARG A 119 -7.60 -8.36 -4.43
CA ARG A 119 -7.40 -8.18 -5.88
C ARG A 119 -7.18 -6.72 -6.23
N VAL A 120 -7.89 -5.82 -5.56
CA VAL A 120 -7.67 -4.38 -5.67
C VAL A 120 -6.20 -4.07 -5.40
N LEU A 121 -5.67 -4.55 -4.26
CA LEU A 121 -4.27 -4.33 -3.94
C LEU A 121 -3.33 -4.94 -4.99
N THR A 122 -3.48 -6.23 -5.33
CA THR A 122 -2.55 -6.89 -6.24
C THR A 122 -2.58 -6.32 -7.65
N THR A 123 -3.75 -5.99 -8.18
CA THR A 123 -3.91 -5.50 -9.56
C THR A 123 -3.37 -4.08 -9.72
N PHE A 124 -3.77 -3.15 -8.85
CA PHE A 124 -3.27 -1.78 -8.95
C PHE A 124 -1.78 -1.70 -8.64
N LEU A 125 -1.28 -2.45 -7.65
CA LEU A 125 0.14 -2.46 -7.34
C LEU A 125 0.99 -3.05 -8.48
N ALA A 126 0.56 -4.15 -9.08
CA ALA A 126 1.33 -4.77 -10.17
C ALA A 126 1.23 -3.96 -11.47
N ALA A 127 0.08 -3.36 -11.78
CA ALA A 127 -0.05 -2.46 -12.92
C ALA A 127 0.78 -1.18 -12.76
N ASP A 128 0.81 -0.60 -11.55
CA ASP A 128 1.66 0.54 -11.23
C ASP A 128 3.15 0.18 -11.32
N ALA A 129 3.55 -1.01 -10.83
CA ALA A 129 4.93 -1.50 -10.99
C ALA A 129 5.35 -1.64 -12.46
N VAL A 130 4.46 -2.08 -13.35
CA VAL A 130 4.72 -2.11 -14.79
C VAL A 130 4.94 -0.69 -15.33
N CYS A 131 4.12 0.29 -14.92
CA CYS A 131 4.31 1.69 -15.30
C CYS A 131 5.67 2.21 -14.86
N GLU A 132 6.06 1.96 -13.61
CA GLU A 132 7.35 2.38 -13.07
C GLU A 132 8.53 1.75 -13.81
N VAL A 133 8.44 0.47 -14.20
CA VAL A 133 9.45 -0.19 -15.03
C VAL A 133 9.60 0.51 -16.39
N LEU A 134 8.49 0.87 -17.05
CA LEU A 134 8.52 1.60 -18.32
C LEU A 134 9.15 2.99 -18.15
N ILE A 135 8.77 3.71 -17.09
CA ILE A 135 9.28 5.06 -16.80
C ILE A 135 10.79 5.02 -16.53
N ILE A 136 11.25 4.18 -15.60
CA ILE A 136 12.66 4.10 -15.22
C ILE A 136 13.53 3.71 -16.42
N ASN A 137 13.12 2.68 -17.19
CA ASN A 137 13.85 2.27 -18.39
C ASN A 137 13.86 3.37 -19.45
N GLY A 138 12.75 4.11 -19.60
CA GLY A 138 12.65 5.23 -20.52
C GLY A 138 13.59 6.37 -20.15
N VAL A 139 13.53 6.85 -18.90
CA VAL A 139 14.35 7.97 -18.39
C VAL A 139 15.84 7.67 -18.51
N GLN A 140 16.27 6.47 -18.11
CA GLN A 140 17.68 6.08 -18.19
C GLN A 140 18.20 6.07 -19.64
N ARG A 141 17.39 5.63 -20.59
CA ARG A 141 17.75 5.66 -22.02
C ARG A 141 17.89 7.06 -22.55
N ILE A 142 17.03 7.98 -22.11
CA ILE A 142 17.08 9.35 -22.59
C ILE A 142 18.28 10.12 -22.01
N ALA A 143 18.57 9.92 -20.73
CA ALA A 143 19.65 10.60 -20.01
C ALA A 143 21.05 10.14 -20.45
N ASN A 144 21.19 8.90 -20.91
CA ASN A 144 22.49 8.35 -21.28
C ASN A 144 22.84 8.63 -22.75
N SER A 145 23.77 9.56 -22.96
CA SER A 145 24.27 10.01 -24.26
C SER A 145 24.99 8.93 -25.08
N ARG A 146 25.31 7.77 -24.48
CA ARG A 146 25.92 6.63 -25.18
C ARG A 146 24.92 5.84 -26.02
N PHE A 147 23.62 5.99 -25.78
CA PHE A 147 22.60 5.30 -26.57
C PHE A 147 22.38 5.97 -27.92
N SER A 148 22.03 5.16 -28.93
CA SER A 148 21.66 5.67 -30.26
C SER A 148 20.44 6.59 -30.18
N GLU A 149 20.29 7.49 -31.16
CA GLU A 149 19.14 8.39 -31.23
C GLU A 149 17.80 7.63 -31.24
N ALA A 150 17.72 6.52 -31.97
CA ALA A 150 16.57 5.62 -31.96
C ALA A 150 16.27 5.05 -30.56
N SER A 151 17.30 4.67 -29.80
CA SER A 151 17.15 4.16 -28.42
C SER A 151 16.67 5.25 -27.46
N ARG A 152 17.13 6.49 -27.65
CA ARG A 152 16.70 7.66 -26.86
C ARG A 152 15.25 8.03 -27.17
N LYS A 153 14.86 7.99 -28.44
CA LYS A 153 13.45 8.18 -28.88
C LYS A 153 12.53 7.12 -28.26
N LEU A 154 12.92 5.84 -28.35
CA LEU A 154 12.20 4.76 -27.68
C LEU A 154 12.08 5.02 -26.17
N GLY A 155 13.14 5.52 -25.53
CA GLY A 155 13.11 5.90 -24.13
C GLY A 155 12.04 6.96 -23.83
N GLY A 156 11.95 8.00 -24.66
CA GLY A 156 10.91 9.03 -24.57
C GLY A 156 9.49 8.47 -24.70
N ASP A 157 9.28 7.57 -25.67
CA ASP A 157 7.98 6.95 -25.90
C ASP A 157 7.58 6.01 -24.74
N LEU A 158 8.52 5.25 -24.20
CA LEU A 158 8.30 4.40 -23.01
C LEU A 158 7.91 5.22 -21.78
N THR A 159 8.60 6.33 -21.51
CA THR A 159 8.26 7.18 -20.36
C THR A 159 6.89 7.82 -20.53
N LYS A 160 6.57 8.35 -21.71
CA LYS A 160 5.23 8.93 -21.98
C LYS A 160 4.12 7.89 -21.82
N ALA A 161 4.32 6.68 -22.35
CA ALA A 161 3.35 5.59 -22.23
C ALA A 161 3.13 5.19 -20.75
N GLY A 162 4.22 5.06 -19.97
CA GLY A 162 4.14 4.75 -18.55
C GLY A 162 3.38 5.81 -17.75
N LEU A 163 3.65 7.09 -17.99
CA LEU A 163 2.96 8.21 -17.31
C LEU A 163 1.46 8.27 -17.64
N ILE A 164 1.08 8.08 -18.91
CA ILE A 164 -0.34 8.05 -19.33
C ILE A 164 -1.05 6.85 -18.69
N LEU A 165 -0.44 5.67 -18.75
CA LEU A 165 -1.03 4.46 -18.17
C LEU A 165 -1.21 4.61 -16.66
N GLN A 166 -0.24 5.20 -15.97
CA GLN A 166 -0.31 5.50 -14.54
C GLN A 166 -1.48 6.43 -14.21
N ALA A 167 -1.70 7.50 -14.99
CA ALA A 167 -2.83 8.39 -14.80
C ALA A 167 -4.19 7.68 -15.00
N ILE A 168 -4.31 6.82 -16.02
CA ILE A 168 -5.51 6.02 -16.28
C ILE A 168 -5.78 5.05 -15.12
N LEU A 169 -4.76 4.31 -14.68
CA LEU A 169 -4.87 3.38 -13.55
C LEU A 169 -5.35 4.09 -12.29
N PHE A 170 -4.81 5.27 -12.03
CA PHE A 170 -5.17 6.04 -10.86
C PHE A 170 -6.61 6.58 -10.92
N LEU A 171 -7.07 6.99 -12.10
CA LEU A 171 -8.48 7.34 -12.33
C LEU A 171 -9.42 6.16 -12.05
N LEU A 172 -9.08 4.97 -12.56
CA LEU A 172 -9.86 3.75 -12.30
C LEU A 172 -9.90 3.40 -10.81
N PHE A 173 -8.79 3.61 -10.09
CA PHE A 173 -8.73 3.42 -8.64
C PHE A 173 -9.66 4.37 -7.88
N VAL A 174 -9.67 5.66 -8.25
CA VAL A 174 -10.57 6.66 -7.63
C VAL A 174 -12.04 6.34 -7.94
N LEU A 175 -12.34 5.90 -9.17
CA LEU A 175 -13.69 5.45 -9.55
C LEU A 175 -14.14 4.25 -8.71
N LEU A 176 -13.27 3.27 -8.49
CA LEU A 176 -13.57 2.12 -7.63
C LEU A 176 -13.90 2.57 -6.20
N ALA A 177 -13.10 3.47 -5.63
CA ALA A 177 -13.36 4.05 -4.31
C ALA A 177 -14.71 4.79 -4.28
N ALA A 178 -15.03 5.57 -5.31
CA ALA A 178 -16.31 6.29 -5.45
C ALA A 178 -17.52 5.36 -5.54
N VAL A 179 -17.40 4.25 -6.28
CA VAL A 179 -18.45 3.22 -6.35
C VAL A 179 -18.69 2.61 -4.96
N PHE A 180 -17.62 2.26 -4.25
CA PHE A 180 -17.74 1.76 -2.87
C PHE A 180 -18.39 2.80 -1.95
N GLN A 181 -17.93 4.05 -1.97
CA GLN A 181 -18.49 5.14 -1.15
C GLN A 181 -19.98 5.32 -1.41
N ARG A 182 -20.42 5.32 -2.68
CA ARG A 182 -21.84 5.43 -3.05
C ARG A 182 -22.67 4.26 -2.49
N ARG A 183 -22.15 3.04 -2.54
CA ARG A 183 -22.81 1.85 -1.96
C ARG A 183 -22.90 1.97 -0.44
N ALA A 184 -21.82 2.38 0.22
CA ALA A 184 -21.76 2.56 1.67
C ALA A 184 -22.66 3.69 2.18
N GLN A 185 -22.77 4.80 1.44
CA GLN A 185 -23.73 5.88 1.72
C GLN A 185 -25.17 5.39 1.63
N ARG A 186 -25.52 4.66 0.57
CA ARG A 186 -26.88 4.11 0.41
C ARG A 186 -27.26 3.13 1.51
N ALA A 187 -26.30 2.32 1.98
CA ALA A 187 -26.52 1.39 3.07
C ALA A 187 -26.46 2.04 4.47
N GLN A 188 -26.12 3.34 4.59
CA GLN A 188 -25.99 4.07 5.86
C GLN A 188 -24.96 3.47 6.84
N VAL A 189 -23.92 2.79 6.33
CA VAL A 189 -22.88 2.13 7.14
C VAL A 189 -21.59 2.95 7.28
N LEU A 190 -21.59 4.20 6.81
CA LEU A 190 -20.43 5.08 6.87
C LEU A 190 -20.26 5.71 8.24
N THR A 191 -19.48 5.03 9.08
CA THR A 191 -19.03 5.57 10.37
C THR A 191 -18.18 6.84 10.17
N PRO A 192 -18.09 7.75 11.16
CA PRO A 192 -17.24 8.94 11.08
C PRO A 192 -15.77 8.62 10.77
N SER A 193 -15.27 7.49 11.28
CA SER A 193 -13.93 6.99 11.01
C SER A 193 -13.73 6.61 9.53
N LEU A 194 -14.71 5.91 8.94
CA LEU A 194 -14.70 5.56 7.51
C LEU A 194 -14.80 6.79 6.62
N LYS A 195 -15.69 7.73 6.93
CA LYS A 195 -15.81 9.00 6.20
C LYS A 195 -14.48 9.73 6.17
N THR A 196 -13.84 9.91 7.33
CA THR A 196 -12.54 10.58 7.44
C THR A 196 -11.47 9.84 6.63
N THR A 197 -11.41 8.51 6.73
CA THR A 197 -10.41 7.71 6.00
C THR A 197 -10.59 7.81 4.49
N LEU A 198 -11.84 7.79 4.00
CA LEU A 198 -12.14 7.98 2.58
C LEU A 198 -11.83 9.40 2.11
N THR A 199 -12.14 10.42 2.90
CA THR A 199 -11.75 11.80 2.57
C THR A 199 -10.24 11.94 2.44
N VAL A 200 -9.47 11.40 3.38
CA VAL A 200 -8.00 11.42 3.34
C VAL A 200 -7.47 10.64 2.12
N LEU A 201 -8.07 9.49 1.80
CA LEU A 201 -7.78 8.74 0.58
C LEU A 201 -8.01 9.60 -0.67
N TYR A 202 -9.16 10.27 -0.79
CA TYR A 202 -9.47 11.12 -1.94
C TYR A 202 -8.51 12.30 -2.07
N VAL A 203 -8.20 12.99 -0.98
CA VAL A 203 -7.25 14.12 -0.99
C VAL A 203 -5.86 13.64 -1.40
N SER A 204 -5.39 12.52 -0.84
CA SER A 204 -4.12 11.89 -1.21
C SER A 204 -4.11 11.53 -2.69
N CYS A 205 -5.19 10.94 -3.18
CA CYS A 205 -5.37 10.62 -4.58
C CYS A 205 -5.33 11.85 -5.50
N THR A 206 -6.06 12.91 -5.17
CA THR A 206 -6.05 14.15 -5.95
C THR A 206 -4.66 14.75 -6.02
N ILE A 207 -3.92 14.77 -4.91
CA ILE A 207 -2.56 15.28 -4.85
C ILE A 207 -1.61 14.46 -5.74
N VAL A 208 -1.63 13.13 -5.63
CA VAL A 208 -0.82 12.23 -6.48
C VAL A 208 -1.21 12.37 -7.95
N THR A 209 -2.49 12.58 -8.26
CA THR A 209 -2.97 12.78 -9.63
C THR A 209 -2.46 14.09 -10.22
N ALA A 210 -2.53 15.19 -9.45
CA ALA A 210 -2.00 16.49 -9.88
C ALA A 210 -0.50 16.40 -10.21
N ARG A 211 0.25 15.66 -9.40
CA ARG A 211 1.66 15.32 -9.67
C ARG A 211 1.82 14.56 -10.99
N CYS A 212 1.03 13.52 -11.22
CA CYS A 212 1.10 12.74 -12.46
C CYS A 212 0.78 13.59 -13.69
N ILE A 213 -0.20 14.49 -13.61
CA ILE A 213 -0.52 15.43 -14.70
C ILE A 213 0.67 16.36 -14.97
N TYR A 214 1.26 16.95 -13.92
CA TYR A 214 2.47 17.77 -14.06
C TYR A 214 3.58 16.99 -14.80
N ARG A 215 3.83 15.74 -14.41
CA ARG A 215 4.85 14.90 -15.07
C ARG A 215 4.54 14.57 -16.51
N ILE A 216 3.27 14.31 -16.84
CA ILE A 216 2.85 14.13 -18.23
C ILE A 216 3.20 15.40 -19.00
N VAL A 217 2.75 16.58 -18.55
CA VAL A 217 3.01 17.83 -19.29
C VAL A 217 4.51 18.10 -19.41
N GLU A 218 5.29 17.95 -18.33
CA GLU A 218 6.74 18.13 -18.33
C GLU A 218 7.44 17.23 -19.37
N PHE A 219 7.07 15.94 -19.45
CA PHE A 219 7.65 15.00 -20.41
C PHE A 219 7.17 15.21 -21.86
N PHE A 220 5.97 15.76 -22.05
CA PHE A 220 5.47 16.10 -23.37
C PHE A 220 6.10 17.39 -23.93
N GLU A 221 6.41 18.36 -23.08
CA GLU A 221 7.09 19.61 -23.47
C GLU A 221 8.60 19.44 -23.74
N TRP A 222 9.21 18.36 -23.25
CA TRP A 222 10.59 17.93 -23.47
C TRP A 222 11.61 19.06 -23.72
N GLY A 223 12.05 19.75 -22.66
CA GLY A 223 13.20 20.66 -22.72
C GLY A 223 13.02 21.94 -23.55
N ASN A 224 11.86 22.17 -24.16
CA ASN A 224 11.53 23.39 -24.92
C ASN A 224 10.43 24.22 -24.25
N GLY A 225 9.74 23.67 -23.25
CA GLY A 225 8.66 24.33 -22.54
C GLY A 225 9.09 25.03 -21.24
N PRO A 226 8.29 26.00 -20.75
CA PRO A 226 8.60 26.77 -19.55
C PRO A 226 8.69 25.90 -18.29
N LEU A 227 8.04 24.73 -18.26
CA LEU A 227 8.06 23.79 -17.13
C LEU A 227 9.44 23.16 -16.93
N ALA A 228 10.13 22.80 -18.02
CA ALA A 228 11.48 22.22 -17.95
C ALA A 228 12.56 23.28 -17.61
N HIS A 229 12.31 24.55 -17.93
CA HIS A 229 13.27 25.63 -17.73
C HIS A 229 13.11 26.39 -16.42
N SER A 230 11.98 26.22 -15.72
CA SER A 230 11.70 26.90 -14.45
C SER A 230 11.65 25.92 -13.29
N GLU A 231 12.62 26.06 -12.40
CA GLU A 231 12.73 25.28 -11.17
C GLU A 231 11.51 25.43 -10.23
N VAL A 232 10.76 26.54 -10.36
CA VAL A 232 9.63 26.85 -9.48
C VAL A 232 8.53 25.78 -9.57
N TYR A 233 8.25 25.28 -10.77
CA TYR A 233 7.19 24.29 -10.96
C TYR A 233 7.53 22.95 -10.30
N PHE A 234 8.80 22.54 -10.34
CA PHE A 234 9.28 21.38 -9.60
C PHE A 234 9.05 21.53 -8.09
N TRP A 235 9.38 22.69 -7.51
CA TRP A 235 9.16 22.90 -6.07
C TRP A 235 7.69 22.86 -5.67
N ILE A 236 6.79 23.35 -6.52
CA ILE A 236 5.34 23.35 -6.25
C ILE A 236 4.76 21.95 -6.49
N PHE A 237 4.83 21.46 -7.72
CA PHE A 237 4.10 20.27 -8.18
C PHE A 237 4.79 18.95 -7.90
N GLU A 238 6.03 18.96 -7.41
CA GLU A 238 6.70 17.73 -6.97
C GLU A 238 7.04 17.73 -5.50
N ALA A 239 7.72 18.77 -5.02
CA ALA A 239 8.15 18.78 -3.63
C ALA A 239 7.01 19.14 -2.67
N SER A 240 6.34 20.29 -2.90
CA SER A 240 5.37 20.85 -1.95
C SER A 240 4.12 20.00 -1.84
N ILE A 241 3.50 19.61 -2.96
CA ILE A 241 2.27 18.81 -2.90
C ILE A 241 2.53 17.42 -2.29
N MET A 242 3.69 16.80 -2.55
CA MET A 242 4.04 15.52 -1.93
C MET A 242 4.34 15.65 -0.45
N PHE A 243 4.93 16.76 -0.01
CA PHE A 243 5.06 17.05 1.40
C PHE A 243 3.69 17.26 2.07
N ILE A 244 2.77 18.00 1.44
CA ILE A 244 1.39 18.17 1.95
C ILE A 244 0.70 16.81 2.12
N ASN A 245 0.81 15.92 1.13
CA ASN A 245 0.25 14.57 1.23
C ASN A 245 0.85 13.78 2.40
N THR A 246 2.18 13.81 2.48
CA THR A 246 2.96 13.16 3.54
C THR A 246 2.58 13.64 4.94
N ALA A 247 2.46 14.97 5.11
CA ALA A 247 2.08 15.61 6.37
C ALA A 247 0.61 15.32 6.73
N MET A 248 -0.28 15.33 5.73
CA MET A 248 -1.67 14.92 5.92
C MET A 248 -1.75 13.49 6.44
N LEU A 249 -0.97 12.55 5.89
CA LEU A 249 -0.94 11.17 6.37
C LEU A 249 -0.39 11.03 7.80
N ASN A 250 0.50 11.93 8.25
CA ASN A 250 0.91 12.00 9.67
C ASN A 250 -0.24 12.42 10.58
N ILE A 251 -1.00 13.45 10.19
CA ILE A 251 -2.10 13.99 11.01
C ILE A 251 -3.27 12.99 11.03
N TRP A 252 -3.65 12.51 9.84
CA TRP A 252 -4.74 11.56 9.65
C TRP A 252 -4.24 10.14 9.37
N HIS A 253 -3.44 9.60 10.29
CA HIS A 253 -2.89 8.27 10.16
C HIS A 253 -3.97 7.17 10.06
N PRO A 254 -3.97 6.33 9.00
CA PRO A 254 -5.03 5.34 8.75
C PRO A 254 -5.02 4.20 9.77
N GLY A 255 -3.86 3.87 10.35
CA GLY A 255 -3.73 2.83 11.39
C GLY A 255 -4.47 3.14 12.70
N LYS A 256 -4.92 4.38 12.92
CA LYS A 256 -5.77 4.76 14.06
C LYS A 256 -7.26 4.53 13.79
N ARG A 257 -7.67 4.54 12.52
CA ARG A 257 -9.07 4.64 12.09
C ARG A 257 -9.67 3.36 11.55
N LEU A 258 -8.83 2.49 11.00
CA LEU A 258 -9.24 1.17 10.54
C LEU A 258 -8.93 0.11 11.60
N PRO A 259 -9.67 -1.02 11.64
CA PRO A 259 -9.30 -2.16 12.48
C PRO A 259 -7.89 -2.62 12.14
N ARG A 260 -7.20 -3.30 13.07
CA ARG A 260 -5.86 -3.86 12.84
C ARG A 260 -5.88 -5.16 12.05
N SER A 261 -6.92 -5.96 12.19
CA SER A 261 -7.08 -7.23 11.48
C SER A 261 -7.90 -7.08 10.19
N ASN A 262 -7.56 -7.84 9.14
CA ASN A 262 -8.39 -7.99 7.92
C ASN A 262 -9.62 -8.88 8.16
N HIS A 263 -9.69 -9.53 9.32
CA HIS A 263 -10.78 -10.43 9.67
C HIS A 263 -11.92 -9.71 10.39
N THR A 264 -11.65 -8.52 10.92
CA THR A 264 -12.68 -7.67 11.51
C THR A 264 -13.46 -6.98 10.40
N PHE A 265 -14.78 -7.17 10.38
CA PHE A 265 -15.68 -6.52 9.46
C PHE A 265 -16.87 -5.88 10.20
N LEU A 266 -17.45 -4.84 9.61
CA LEU A 266 -18.62 -4.15 10.12
C LEU A 266 -19.87 -4.95 9.76
N ALA A 267 -20.78 -5.18 10.71
CA ALA A 267 -22.07 -5.76 10.43
C ALA A 267 -22.96 -4.78 9.64
N LYS A 268 -24.04 -5.29 9.05
CA LYS A 268 -24.96 -4.48 8.21
C LYS A 268 -25.67 -3.36 8.99
N ASP A 269 -25.68 -3.44 10.32
CA ASP A 269 -26.20 -2.40 11.21
C ASP A 269 -25.34 -1.12 11.23
N GLY A 270 -24.13 -1.17 10.67
CA GLY A 270 -23.18 -0.06 10.62
C GLY A 270 -22.52 0.26 11.97
N LYS A 271 -22.68 -0.60 12.99
CA LYS A 271 -22.19 -0.37 14.36
C LYS A 271 -21.40 -1.54 14.93
N THR A 272 -21.85 -2.78 14.73
CA THR A 272 -21.24 -3.95 15.37
C THR A 272 -20.04 -4.43 14.56
N GLU A 273 -18.87 -4.57 15.19
CA GLU A 273 -17.70 -5.18 14.57
C GLU A 273 -17.71 -6.70 14.85
N LEU A 274 -17.63 -7.52 13.80
CA LEU A 274 -17.61 -8.98 13.87
C LEU A 274 -16.28 -9.53 13.35
N LEU A 275 -15.89 -10.72 13.83
CA LEU A 275 -14.67 -11.39 13.39
C LEU A 275 -15.02 -12.53 12.41
N GLY A 276 -14.67 -12.34 11.15
CA GLY A 276 -14.90 -13.30 10.08
C GLY A 276 -13.71 -14.23 9.83
N PRO A 277 -13.91 -15.32 9.06
CA PRO A 277 -12.84 -16.25 8.69
C PRO A 277 -11.69 -15.60 7.87
N GLY A 278 -11.96 -14.42 7.30
CA GLY A 278 -11.13 -13.72 6.32
C GLY A 278 -11.64 -13.95 4.90
N TRP A 279 -11.46 -12.95 4.03
CA TRP A 279 -11.81 -13.07 2.62
C TRP A 279 -10.59 -13.55 1.83
N GLU A 280 -10.50 -14.87 1.65
CA GLU A 280 -9.42 -15.51 0.88
C GLU A 280 -9.87 -15.77 -0.56
N ASP A 281 -9.03 -15.36 -1.52
CA ASP A 281 -9.16 -15.76 -2.93
C ASP A 281 -8.27 -16.99 -3.19
N LYS A 282 -8.90 -18.12 -3.54
CA LYS A 282 -8.20 -19.39 -3.79
C LYS A 282 -7.64 -19.49 -5.21
N ARG A 283 -7.92 -18.51 -6.09
CA ARG A 283 -7.48 -18.54 -7.49
C ARG A 283 -5.98 -18.28 -7.62
N PRO A 284 -5.31 -18.87 -8.63
CA PRO A 284 -3.89 -18.59 -8.90
C PRO A 284 -3.64 -17.09 -9.13
N PHE A 285 -2.49 -16.59 -8.69
CA PHE A 285 -2.13 -15.17 -8.79
C PHE A 285 -2.28 -14.61 -10.22
N LEU A 286 -1.83 -15.33 -11.24
CA LEU A 286 -1.91 -14.89 -12.65
C LEU A 286 -3.36 -14.68 -13.11
N VAL A 287 -4.27 -15.58 -12.74
CA VAL A 287 -5.69 -15.46 -13.08
C VAL A 287 -6.28 -14.23 -12.40
N THR A 288 -5.96 -14.02 -11.13
CA THR A 288 -6.43 -12.87 -10.36
C THR A 288 -5.87 -11.54 -10.87
N PHE A 289 -4.65 -11.55 -11.43
CA PHE A 289 -4.02 -10.36 -12.00
C PHE A 289 -4.69 -9.94 -13.31
N PHE A 290 -4.93 -10.88 -14.24
CA PHE A 290 -5.54 -10.60 -15.55
C PHE A 290 -7.07 -10.51 -15.50
N ASP A 291 -7.73 -11.12 -14.52
CA ASP A 291 -9.18 -11.03 -14.27
C ASP A 291 -9.49 -10.68 -12.80
N PRO A 292 -9.28 -9.40 -12.41
CA PRO A 292 -9.52 -8.95 -11.04
C PRO A 292 -10.99 -8.96 -10.66
N PHE A 293 -11.89 -8.76 -11.64
CA PHE A 293 -13.34 -8.74 -11.42
C PHE A 293 -13.96 -10.15 -11.40
N ASP A 294 -13.20 -11.20 -11.69
CA ASP A 294 -13.70 -12.57 -11.84
C ASP A 294 -14.78 -12.69 -12.91
N ILE A 295 -14.63 -11.97 -14.02
CA ILE A 295 -15.56 -12.00 -15.15
C ILE A 295 -15.70 -13.44 -15.66
N ALA A 296 -14.61 -14.19 -15.72
CA ALA A 296 -14.63 -15.59 -16.12
C ALA A 296 -15.39 -16.47 -15.10
N GLY A 297 -15.19 -16.24 -13.79
CA GLY A 297 -15.92 -16.95 -12.74
C GLY A 297 -17.40 -16.58 -12.65
N LEU A 298 -17.74 -15.33 -12.97
CA LEU A 298 -19.11 -14.81 -13.08
C LEU A 298 -19.87 -15.50 -14.21
N ILE A 299 -19.24 -15.64 -15.37
CA ILE A 299 -19.78 -16.40 -16.51
C ILE A 299 -19.94 -17.88 -16.15
N MET A 300 -19.02 -18.44 -15.35
CA MET A 300 -19.05 -19.84 -14.93
C MET A 300 -19.89 -20.13 -13.66
N GLY A 301 -20.53 -19.12 -13.05
CA GLY A 301 -21.49 -19.30 -11.95
C GLY A 301 -20.92 -19.74 -10.59
N LYS A 302 -19.63 -19.56 -10.30
CA LYS A 302 -18.96 -20.08 -9.07
C LYS A 302 -19.01 -19.17 -7.83
N ASP A 303 -19.69 -18.02 -7.89
CA ASP A 303 -19.51 -16.90 -6.96
C ASP A 303 -20.23 -17.04 -5.58
N LYS A 304 -21.05 -18.07 -5.36
CA LYS A 304 -21.90 -18.17 -4.15
C LYS A 304 -21.18 -18.57 -2.84
N LYS A 305 -19.90 -18.98 -2.86
CA LYS A 305 -19.25 -19.66 -1.70
C LYS A 305 -18.57 -18.75 -0.66
N THR A 306 -18.68 -17.43 -0.73
CA THR A 306 -17.81 -16.51 0.04
C THR A 306 -18.54 -15.47 0.92
N LYS A 307 -19.88 -15.49 1.02
CA LYS A 307 -20.65 -14.49 1.79
C LYS A 307 -20.66 -14.75 3.31
N PHE A 308 -19.48 -14.81 3.92
CA PHE A 308 -19.37 -15.02 5.38
C PHE A 308 -20.01 -13.90 6.21
N TRP A 309 -20.21 -12.72 5.62
CA TRP A 309 -20.85 -11.57 6.25
C TRP A 309 -22.37 -11.72 6.43
N ASP A 310 -22.97 -12.80 5.94
CA ASP A 310 -24.39 -13.14 6.16
C ASP A 310 -24.57 -14.27 7.21
N MET A 311 -23.47 -14.80 7.77
CA MET A 311 -23.49 -15.90 8.74
C MET A 311 -23.77 -15.40 10.17
N ASP A 312 -24.38 -16.25 10.99
CA ASP A 312 -24.61 -15.97 12.39
C ASP A 312 -23.28 -15.90 13.18
N PRO A 313 -23.20 -15.08 14.25
CA PRO A 313 -22.00 -14.95 15.06
C PRO A 313 -21.45 -16.29 15.59
N GLU A 314 -22.32 -17.25 15.90
CA GLU A 314 -21.93 -18.58 16.37
C GLU A 314 -21.26 -19.42 15.26
N GLU A 315 -21.77 -19.34 14.03
CA GLU A 315 -21.18 -20.00 12.87
C GLU A 315 -19.80 -19.39 12.54
N LEU A 316 -19.68 -18.06 12.62
CA LEU A 316 -18.41 -17.36 12.48
C LEU A 316 -17.39 -17.81 13.53
N ALA A 317 -17.80 -17.92 14.80
CA ALA A 317 -16.95 -18.40 15.88
C ALA A 317 -16.45 -19.84 15.62
N ARG A 318 -17.32 -20.73 15.12
CA ARG A 318 -16.93 -22.09 14.73
C ARG A 318 -15.90 -22.10 13.61
N LEU A 319 -16.13 -21.34 12.53
CA LEU A 319 -15.19 -21.25 11.41
C LEU A 319 -13.82 -20.70 11.83
N ASN A 320 -13.81 -19.68 12.69
CA ASN A 320 -12.59 -19.14 13.26
C ASN A 320 -11.85 -20.18 14.12
N GLY A 321 -12.57 -20.94 14.95
CA GLY A 321 -12.02 -22.03 15.75
C GLY A 321 -11.38 -23.14 14.88
N GLU A 322 -12.06 -23.55 13.81
CA GLU A 322 -11.50 -24.52 12.85
C GLU A 322 -10.24 -24.00 12.16
N ARG A 323 -10.22 -22.71 11.81
CA ARG A 323 -9.05 -22.09 11.19
C ARG A 323 -7.86 -22.07 12.14
N GLU A 324 -8.06 -21.66 13.39
CA GLU A 324 -7.01 -21.67 14.39
C GLU A 324 -6.52 -23.09 14.68
N ARG A 325 -7.41 -24.09 14.67
CA ARG A 325 -7.03 -25.51 14.73
C ARG A 325 -6.15 -25.91 13.55
N LYS A 326 -6.56 -25.62 12.30
CA LYS A 326 -5.76 -25.89 11.09
C LYS A 326 -4.42 -25.16 11.10
N LYS A 327 -4.38 -23.92 11.61
CA LYS A 327 -3.14 -23.13 11.79
C LYS A 327 -2.21 -23.83 12.77
N ARG A 328 -2.72 -24.30 13.91
CA ARG A 328 -1.97 -25.09 14.92
C ARG A 328 -1.49 -26.42 14.37
N GLU A 329 -2.31 -27.14 13.61
CA GLU A 329 -1.92 -28.40 12.96
C GLU A 329 -0.79 -28.18 11.95
N LYS A 330 -0.86 -27.14 11.11
CA LYS A 330 0.23 -26.77 10.19
C LYS A 330 1.51 -26.40 10.93
N LEU A 331 1.40 -25.68 12.05
CA LEU A 331 2.52 -25.32 12.93
C LEU A 331 3.15 -26.54 13.61
N ALA A 332 2.36 -27.59 13.88
CA ALA A 332 2.79 -28.82 14.54
C ALA A 332 3.40 -29.85 13.58
N LYS A 333 3.21 -29.72 12.25
CA LYS A 333 3.78 -30.66 11.27
C LYS A 333 5.32 -30.62 11.31
N PRO A 334 5.98 -31.79 11.41
CA PRO A 334 7.44 -31.85 11.47
C PRO A 334 8.06 -31.38 10.15
N ARG A 335 9.20 -30.67 10.25
CA ARG A 335 9.92 -30.16 9.07
C ARG A 335 10.52 -31.31 8.27
N GLY A 336 10.36 -31.27 6.95
CA GLY A 336 11.10 -32.15 6.02
C GLY A 336 12.62 -31.93 6.13
N ALA A 337 13.40 -32.98 5.85
CA ALA A 337 14.86 -32.97 6.02
C ALA A 337 15.55 -31.79 5.30
N PHE A 338 15.13 -31.51 4.06
CA PHE A 338 15.68 -30.42 3.24
C PHE A 338 15.50 -29.03 3.87
N ALA A 339 14.36 -28.77 4.52
CA ALA A 339 14.07 -27.49 5.17
C ALA A 339 14.86 -27.27 6.47
N ARG A 340 15.44 -28.34 7.07
CA ARG A 340 16.32 -28.23 8.24
C ARG A 340 17.76 -27.88 7.85
N VAL A 341 18.18 -28.27 6.65
CA VAL A 341 19.51 -27.91 6.10
C VAL A 341 19.56 -26.43 5.72
N LEU A 342 18.51 -25.93 5.08
CA LEU A 342 18.40 -24.54 4.61
C LEU A 342 18.24 -23.50 5.73
N ASP A 343 17.69 -23.90 6.88
CA ASP A 343 17.49 -23.03 8.04
C ASP A 343 17.66 -23.84 9.34
N PRO A 344 18.93 -24.12 9.72
CA PRO A 344 19.26 -24.94 10.88
C PRO A 344 18.87 -24.26 12.20
N GLY A 345 18.83 -22.93 12.23
CA GLY A 345 18.41 -22.14 13.39
C GLY A 345 16.89 -22.06 13.61
N HIS A 346 16.09 -22.67 12.74
CA HIS A 346 14.63 -22.56 12.77
C HIS A 346 14.12 -21.11 12.83
N LEU A 347 14.81 -20.22 12.12
CA LEU A 347 14.44 -18.82 12.01
C LEU A 347 13.23 -18.67 11.07
N PHE A 348 13.21 -19.41 9.96
CA PHE A 348 12.26 -19.28 8.86
C PHE A 348 11.36 -20.54 8.70
N GLY A 349 10.23 -20.41 7.99
CA GLY A 349 9.27 -21.51 7.73
C GLY A 349 8.06 -21.58 8.68
N HIS A 350 7.12 -22.49 8.40
CA HIS A 350 5.76 -22.50 8.98
C HIS A 350 5.65 -22.55 10.51
N GLY A 351 6.72 -22.88 11.24
CA GLY A 351 6.79 -22.85 12.71
C GLY A 351 8.05 -22.18 13.27
N GLY A 352 8.75 -21.39 12.46
CA GLY A 352 10.01 -20.72 12.83
C GLY A 352 9.84 -19.62 13.85
N TRP A 353 10.96 -19.22 14.45
CA TRP A 353 10.99 -18.22 15.52
C TRP A 353 10.31 -16.91 15.11
N PHE A 354 10.53 -16.43 13.88
CA PHE A 354 9.86 -15.23 13.36
C PHE A 354 8.34 -15.41 13.23
N ILE A 355 7.86 -16.57 12.76
CA ILE A 355 6.42 -16.85 12.66
C ILE A 355 5.78 -17.03 14.03
N LYS A 356 6.45 -17.70 14.98
CA LYS A 356 5.97 -17.82 16.37
C LYS A 356 5.92 -16.47 17.06
N MET A 357 6.93 -15.64 16.86
CA MET A 357 6.95 -14.27 17.36
C MET A 357 5.81 -13.45 16.76
N ALA A 358 5.66 -13.47 15.43
CA ALA A 358 4.58 -12.78 14.73
C ALA A 358 3.19 -13.25 15.18
N ASN A 359 2.98 -14.56 15.34
CA ASN A 359 1.72 -15.12 15.84
C ASN A 359 1.45 -14.78 17.31
N LYS A 360 2.50 -14.75 18.15
CA LYS A 360 2.38 -14.36 19.57
C LYS A 360 2.04 -12.87 19.71
N LEU A 361 2.56 -12.05 18.80
CA LEU A 361 2.17 -10.64 18.66
C LEU A 361 0.72 -10.55 18.15
N GLU A 362 0.35 -11.27 17.09
CA GLU A 362 -1.00 -11.28 16.50
C GLU A 362 -2.07 -11.78 17.50
N GLN A 363 -1.81 -12.83 18.30
CA GLN A 363 -2.73 -13.31 19.34
C GLN A 363 -2.84 -12.34 20.52
N LYS A 364 -1.73 -11.76 20.96
CA LYS A 364 -1.77 -10.67 21.95
C LYS A 364 -2.45 -9.41 21.41
N GLU A 365 -2.44 -9.20 20.09
CA GLU A 365 -3.08 -8.08 19.41
C GLU A 365 -4.60 -8.29 19.30
N VAL A 366 -5.06 -9.48 18.91
CA VAL A 366 -6.48 -9.83 18.85
C VAL A 366 -7.13 -9.74 20.24
N GLY A 367 -6.55 -10.38 21.27
CA GLY A 367 -7.15 -10.38 22.61
C GLY A 367 -7.21 -9.01 23.29
N ARG A 368 -6.31 -8.06 22.93
CA ARG A 368 -6.33 -6.69 23.47
C ARG A 368 -7.29 -5.78 22.72
N ASP A 369 -7.48 -6.01 21.42
CA ASP A 369 -8.48 -5.28 20.63
C ASP A 369 -9.91 -5.73 21.00
N GLU A 370 -10.10 -7.01 21.35
CA GLU A 370 -11.33 -7.55 21.94
C GLU A 370 -11.72 -6.80 23.23
N GLU A 371 -10.76 -6.61 24.14
CA GLU A 371 -10.97 -5.97 25.44
C GLU A 371 -11.17 -4.45 25.34
N ALA A 372 -10.51 -3.78 24.38
CA ALA A 372 -10.59 -2.32 24.21
C ALA A 372 -11.81 -1.84 23.41
N ARG A 373 -12.43 -2.70 22.59
CA ARG A 373 -13.57 -2.33 21.73
C ARG A 373 -14.92 -2.87 22.21
N GLY A 374 -14.96 -3.62 23.31
CA GLY A 374 -16.20 -4.23 23.81
C GLY A 374 -16.82 -5.19 22.79
N VAL A 375 -15.98 -5.95 22.09
CA VAL A 375 -16.45 -6.95 21.12
C VAL A 375 -17.12 -8.07 21.93
N GLU A 376 -18.44 -8.15 21.89
CA GLU A 376 -19.17 -9.26 22.51
C GLU A 376 -18.80 -10.57 21.82
N ILE A 377 -17.96 -11.35 22.48
CA ILE A 377 -17.84 -12.77 22.20
C ILE A 377 -18.70 -13.46 23.27
N GLY A 378 -19.73 -14.17 22.82
CA GLY A 378 -20.39 -15.18 23.64
C GLY A 378 -19.33 -16.18 24.11
N LYS A 379 -18.80 -15.97 25.31
CA LYS A 379 -17.88 -16.90 25.98
C LYS A 379 -18.68 -18.14 26.34
N VAL A 380 -18.72 -19.14 25.47
CA VAL A 380 -19.09 -20.49 25.88
C VAL A 380 -17.90 -21.04 26.67
N SER A 381 -18.11 -21.17 27.98
CA SER A 381 -17.22 -21.89 28.89
C SER A 381 -17.00 -23.30 28.34
N VAL A 382 -15.78 -23.58 27.87
CA VAL A 382 -15.33 -24.95 27.65
C VAL A 382 -14.86 -25.46 29.00
N ASP A 383 -15.81 -25.81 29.87
CA ASP A 383 -15.52 -26.55 31.07
C ASP A 383 -15.36 -28.03 30.68
N GLY A 384 -14.10 -28.45 30.62
CA GLY A 384 -13.75 -29.84 30.38
C GLY A 384 -14.04 -30.68 31.61
N LYS A 385 -15.11 -31.48 31.56
CA LYS A 385 -15.21 -32.71 32.36
C LYS A 385 -15.30 -33.92 31.44
N LYS A 386 -14.34 -34.83 31.65
CA LYS A 386 -14.16 -36.12 30.98
C LYS A 386 -15.40 -37.02 31.15
N PRO A 387 -15.65 -37.96 30.23
CA PRO A 387 -16.62 -39.02 30.45
C PRO A 387 -16.02 -40.08 31.37
N THR A 388 -16.73 -40.42 32.45
CA THR A 388 -16.49 -41.63 33.24
C THR A 388 -17.72 -42.53 33.15
N HIS A 389 -17.43 -43.82 33.00
CA HIS A 389 -18.33 -44.92 32.76
C HIS A 389 -19.41 -45.12 33.84
N ILE A 390 -20.58 -45.57 33.36
CA ILE A 390 -21.50 -46.61 33.88
C ILE A 390 -21.25 -47.11 35.32
N GLU A 391 -22.28 -47.00 36.16
CA GLU A 391 -22.70 -48.07 37.07
C GLU A 391 -24.22 -47.96 37.35
N GLU A 392 -24.95 -49.02 37.03
CA GLU A 392 -26.29 -49.32 37.54
C GLU A 392 -26.22 -49.48 39.06
N VAL A 393 -27.13 -48.90 39.85
CA VAL A 393 -27.75 -49.58 41.01
C VAL A 393 -29.15 -49.01 41.26
N VAL A 394 -30.07 -49.97 41.38
CA VAL A 394 -31.48 -49.94 41.81
C VAL A 394 -31.71 -49.21 43.14
N GLY A 395 -32.86 -48.55 43.29
CA GLY A 395 -33.38 -48.06 44.57
C GLY A 395 -34.54 -47.09 44.42
#